data_AF-A0A3B0VFZ3-F1
#
_entry.id   AF-A0A3B0VFZ3-F1
#
_cell.length_a   1.000
_cell.length_b   1.000
_cell.length_c   1.000
_cell.angle_alpha   90.00
_cell.angle_beta   90.00
_cell.angle_gamma   90.00
#
_symmetry.space_group_name_H-M   'P 1'
#
loop_
_entity.id
_entity.type
_entity.pdbx_description
1 polymer ?
#
loop_
_entity_poly.entity_id
_entity_poly.type
_entity_poly.pdbx_seq_one_letter_code
_entity_poly.pdbx_strand_id
1 'polypeptide(L)'
;FMVLADTGEDAVVSCTSCAYAANTEKAEIRAPEGMENPEVVKARGGSPALERVSTPGKKTIEEVSGFLKVDPSRLIKTLIYKFHKDGESGLIALLLRGGDEANEAKFARLLGAASVELAGDAEAEASTGAVVGFAGPVGLKIPLYADRGVSFIKDGVTGANEPDTHFRHVMAGRDFEPAYADLRVAGAGDGCPRCDGSFELRRGIEVGHIFKLGTKYSESMGATFLDENGKEKPMIMCCYGIGIGRTAAAAIEQNHDEGGIIWPVPLAPFDCHIVAVNVKDEATMKVAEALYSELQEKGLDVLFDDRKVRAGFKFKDADLIGIPVRITVSANTVAEDSVEIKERRAEEPTLVRVEDVATEIERLVREG
;
A
#
# COMPACT_ATOMS: atom_id res chain seq x y z
N PHE A 1 5.06 -5.23 -6.66
CA PHE A 1 4.99 -6.47 -5.88
C PHE A 1 4.86 -6.09 -4.42
N MET A 2 3.81 -6.58 -3.78
CA MET A 2 3.41 -6.12 -2.45
C MET A 2 3.34 -7.31 -1.51
N VAL A 3 3.95 -7.18 -0.33
CA VAL A 3 3.76 -8.09 0.80
C VAL A 3 2.67 -7.47 1.67
N LEU A 4 1.57 -8.18 1.89
CA LEU A 4 0.43 -7.64 2.67
C LEU A 4 0.82 -7.52 4.14
N ALA A 5 0.74 -6.32 4.70
CA ALA A 5 1.04 -6.06 6.10
C ALA A 5 0.33 -4.77 6.52
N ASP A 6 -0.29 -4.75 7.70
CA ASP A 6 -1.02 -3.58 8.21
C ASP A 6 -0.11 -2.37 8.44
N THR A 7 1.18 -2.61 8.66
CA THR A 7 2.25 -1.60 8.79
C THR A 7 2.73 -1.04 7.44
N GLY A 8 2.21 -1.56 6.32
CA GLY A 8 2.58 -1.12 4.98
C GLY A 8 2.17 0.32 4.69
N GLU A 9 3.07 1.08 4.07
CA GLU A 9 2.84 2.48 3.66
C GLU A 9 1.87 2.57 2.49
N ASP A 10 1.97 1.62 1.54
CA ASP A 10 1.16 1.58 0.34
C ASP A 10 -0.23 1.02 0.61
N ALA A 11 -1.22 1.63 -0.04
CA ALA A 11 -2.58 1.12 -0.09
C ALA A 11 -2.83 0.43 -1.43
N VAL A 12 -3.40 -0.78 -1.37
CA VAL A 12 -3.72 -1.59 -2.54
C VAL A 12 -5.20 -1.94 -2.47
N VAL A 13 -5.89 -1.77 -3.59
CA VAL A 13 -7.23 -2.33 -3.76
C VAL A 13 -7.16 -3.64 -4.53
N SER A 14 -7.92 -4.63 -4.08
CA SER A 14 -8.15 -5.88 -4.80
C SER A 14 -9.65 -6.10 -4.99
N CYS A 15 -10.03 -6.63 -6.15
CA CYS A 15 -11.42 -6.99 -6.42
C CYS A 15 -11.77 -8.29 -5.71
N THR A 16 -12.95 -8.32 -5.07
CA THR A 16 -13.48 -9.51 -4.39
C THR A 16 -13.98 -10.60 -5.34
N SER A 17 -14.08 -10.31 -6.65
CA SER A 17 -14.68 -11.22 -7.64
C SER A 17 -13.80 -11.55 -8.84
N CYS A 18 -12.65 -10.89 -9.02
CA CYS A 18 -11.71 -11.18 -10.11
C CYS A 18 -10.27 -10.85 -9.71
N ALA A 19 -9.30 -11.14 -10.58
CA ALA A 19 -7.88 -10.93 -10.32
C ALA A 19 -7.40 -9.46 -10.39
N TYR A 20 -8.30 -8.48 -10.49
CA TYR A 20 -7.91 -7.07 -10.52
C TYR A 20 -7.33 -6.65 -9.17
N ALA A 21 -6.10 -6.16 -9.18
CA ALA A 21 -5.46 -5.51 -8.04
C ALA A 21 -4.58 -4.35 -8.52
N ALA A 22 -4.57 -3.26 -7.76
CA ALA A 22 -3.79 -2.08 -8.09
C ALA A 22 -3.45 -1.27 -6.84
N ASN A 23 -2.29 -0.61 -6.84
CA ASN A 23 -2.02 0.48 -5.92
C ASN A 23 -3.10 1.57 -6.11
N THR A 24 -3.58 2.17 -5.03
CA THR A 24 -4.64 3.18 -5.04
C THR A 24 -4.33 4.40 -5.92
N GLU A 25 -3.04 4.73 -6.13
CA GLU A 25 -2.60 5.77 -7.07
C GLU A 25 -2.99 5.46 -8.53
N LYS A 26 -3.04 4.17 -8.89
CA LYS A 26 -3.32 3.71 -10.26
C LYS A 26 -4.69 3.05 -10.42
N ALA A 27 -5.32 2.62 -9.33
CA ALA A 27 -6.59 1.89 -9.34
C ALA A 27 -7.68 2.67 -10.09
N GLU A 28 -8.20 2.08 -11.15
CA GLU A 28 -9.33 2.61 -11.91
C GLU A 28 -10.63 2.27 -11.18
N ILE A 29 -11.55 3.23 -11.12
CA ILE A 29 -12.86 3.02 -10.52
C ILE A 29 -13.89 2.88 -11.65
N ARG A 30 -14.76 1.87 -11.54
CA ARG A 30 -15.89 1.71 -12.46
C ARG A 30 -16.67 3.02 -12.58
N ALA A 31 -16.87 3.49 -13.81
CA ALA A 31 -17.73 4.64 -14.04
C ALA A 31 -19.17 4.29 -13.62
N PRO A 32 -19.87 5.15 -12.87
CA PRO A 32 -21.26 4.91 -12.54
C PRO A 32 -22.14 4.79 -13.80
N GLU A 33 -23.16 3.95 -13.74
CA GLU A 33 -24.08 3.74 -14.87
C GLU A 33 -24.77 5.06 -15.29
N GLY A 34 -24.91 5.24 -16.60
CA GLY A 34 -25.56 6.40 -17.21
C GLY A 34 -24.69 7.66 -17.34
N MET A 35 -23.42 7.63 -16.90
CA MET A 35 -22.49 8.75 -17.06
C MET A 35 -22.15 9.06 -18.53
N GLU A 36 -22.21 8.05 -19.41
CA GLU A 36 -21.98 8.19 -20.85
C GLU A 36 -23.08 8.99 -21.57
N ASN A 37 -24.21 9.24 -20.91
CA ASN A 37 -25.32 10.01 -21.45
C ASN A 37 -25.38 11.42 -20.81
N PRO A 38 -24.95 12.48 -21.52
CA PRO A 38 -24.98 13.86 -21.02
C PRO A 38 -26.38 14.32 -20.62
N GLU A 39 -27.44 13.77 -21.22
CA GLU A 39 -28.82 14.09 -20.85
C GLU A 39 -29.21 13.46 -19.51
N VAL A 40 -28.68 12.29 -19.13
CA VAL A 40 -28.93 11.67 -17.81
C VAL A 40 -28.24 12.46 -16.69
N VAL A 41 -27.14 13.15 -16.99
CA VAL A 41 -26.46 14.08 -16.08
C VAL A 41 -27.25 15.39 -15.96
N LYS A 42 -27.73 15.95 -17.08
CA LYS A 42 -28.48 17.23 -17.13
C LYS A 42 -29.96 17.12 -16.70
N ALA A 43 -30.62 15.98 -16.92
CA ALA A 43 -32.05 15.77 -16.66
C ALA A 43 -32.40 15.49 -15.20
N ARG A 44 -31.43 15.54 -14.29
CA ARG A 44 -31.65 15.37 -12.85
C ARG A 44 -32.12 16.69 -12.21
N GLY A 45 -33.24 17.20 -12.72
CA GLY A 45 -33.88 18.43 -12.23
C GLY A 45 -34.43 18.33 -10.82
N GLY A 46 -34.79 19.48 -10.24
CA GLY A 46 -35.53 19.58 -8.98
C GLY A 46 -34.86 20.37 -7.85
N SER A 47 -33.67 20.95 -8.05
CA SER A 47 -33.05 21.81 -7.02
C SER A 47 -33.59 23.24 -7.09
N PRO A 48 -33.75 23.93 -5.94
CA PRO A 48 -34.04 25.36 -5.89
C PRO A 48 -33.00 26.21 -6.64
N ALA A 49 -33.29 27.50 -6.79
CA ALA A 49 -32.33 28.45 -7.31
C ALA A 49 -31.06 28.50 -6.43
N LEU A 50 -29.92 28.76 -7.06
CA LEU A 50 -28.64 28.93 -6.38
C LEU A 50 -28.79 29.98 -5.25
N GLU A 51 -28.44 29.60 -4.03
CA GLU A 51 -28.59 30.44 -2.84
C GLU A 51 -27.22 30.70 -2.20
N ARG A 52 -26.91 31.96 -1.86
CA ARG A 52 -25.75 32.29 -1.02
C ARG A 52 -26.12 32.17 0.45
N VAL A 53 -25.28 31.51 1.24
CA VAL A 53 -25.46 31.32 2.68
C VAL A 53 -24.20 31.68 3.43
N SER A 54 -24.34 32.46 4.51
CA SER A 54 -23.23 32.79 5.40
C SER A 54 -22.87 31.60 6.29
N THR A 55 -21.58 31.30 6.34
CA THR A 55 -20.96 30.17 7.06
C THR A 55 -19.68 30.64 7.77
N PRO A 56 -19.79 31.54 8.76
CA PRO A 56 -18.63 32.20 9.36
C PRO A 56 -17.71 31.21 10.06
N GLY A 57 -16.44 31.22 9.66
CA GLY A 57 -15.38 30.37 10.20
C GLY A 57 -15.56 28.88 9.93
N LYS A 58 -16.42 28.46 9.00
CA LYS A 58 -16.63 27.04 8.63
C LYS A 58 -15.89 26.74 7.34
N LYS A 59 -14.80 25.96 7.43
CA LYS A 59 -13.89 25.69 6.32
C LYS A 59 -13.85 24.21 5.93
N THR A 60 -13.99 23.30 6.90
CA THR A 60 -13.93 21.86 6.60
C THR A 60 -15.29 21.31 6.19
N ILE A 61 -15.27 20.14 5.55
CA ILE A 61 -16.49 19.44 5.14
C ILE A 61 -17.37 19.14 6.36
N GLU A 62 -16.78 18.71 7.47
CA GLU A 62 -17.45 18.39 8.73
C GLU A 62 -18.07 19.65 9.37
N GLU A 63 -17.33 20.76 9.36
CA GLU A 63 -17.82 22.04 9.90
C GLU A 63 -19.00 22.59 9.11
N VAL A 64 -18.89 22.59 7.78
CA VAL A 64 -19.93 23.12 6.89
C VAL A 64 -21.16 22.21 6.88
N SER A 65 -20.96 20.89 6.77
CA SER A 65 -22.06 19.90 6.84
C SER A 65 -22.81 19.96 8.16
N GLY A 66 -22.10 20.04 9.29
CA GLY A 66 -22.68 20.17 10.62
C GLY A 66 -23.43 21.49 10.81
N PHE A 67 -22.87 22.61 10.33
CA PHE A 67 -23.49 23.93 10.45
C PHE A 67 -24.76 24.05 9.59
N LEU A 68 -24.70 23.61 8.32
CA LEU A 68 -25.83 23.69 7.39
C LEU A 68 -26.80 22.52 7.51
N LYS A 69 -26.48 21.51 8.33
CA LYS A 69 -27.24 20.27 8.53
C LYS A 69 -27.51 19.54 7.21
N VAL A 70 -26.47 19.37 6.41
CA VAL A 70 -26.51 18.64 5.14
C VAL A 70 -25.57 17.44 5.17
N ASP A 71 -25.84 16.43 4.35
CA ASP A 71 -24.96 15.27 4.24
C ASP A 71 -23.62 15.65 3.57
N PRO A 72 -22.45 15.21 4.08
CA PRO A 72 -21.13 15.44 3.49
C PRO A 72 -21.03 15.08 2.00
N SER A 73 -21.79 14.08 1.53
CA SER A 73 -21.83 13.67 0.12
C SER A 73 -22.42 14.74 -0.81
N ARG A 74 -23.14 15.73 -0.26
CA ARG A 74 -23.65 16.89 -1.00
C ARG A 74 -22.62 18.00 -1.17
N LEU A 75 -21.52 17.97 -0.43
CA LEU A 75 -20.49 19.00 -0.54
C LEU A 75 -19.61 18.72 -1.75
N ILE A 76 -19.31 19.78 -2.50
CA ILE A 76 -18.33 19.79 -3.59
C ILE A 76 -17.08 20.47 -3.05
N LYS A 77 -16.03 19.67 -2.85
CA LYS A 77 -14.70 20.14 -2.47
C LYS A 77 -14.01 20.69 -3.72
N THR A 78 -13.51 21.92 -3.65
CA THR A 78 -12.74 22.55 -4.73
C THR A 78 -11.31 22.75 -4.27
N LEU A 79 -10.39 22.09 -4.97
CA LEU A 79 -8.96 22.16 -4.72
C LEU A 79 -8.29 22.86 -5.90
N ILE A 80 -7.46 23.86 -5.61
CA ILE A 80 -6.68 24.55 -6.63
C ILE A 80 -5.31 23.90 -6.70
N TYR A 81 -4.96 23.40 -7.87
CA TYR A 81 -3.66 22.81 -8.17
C TYR A 81 -2.88 23.71 -9.10
N LYS A 82 -1.56 23.65 -8.96
CA LYS A 82 -0.58 24.10 -9.92
C LYS A 82 -0.08 22.90 -10.70
N PHE A 83 -0.08 22.98 -12.02
CA PHE A 83 0.49 21.93 -12.86
C PHE A 83 1.76 22.42 -13.55
N HIS A 84 2.67 21.48 -13.83
CA HIS A 84 3.89 21.72 -14.60
C HIS A 84 3.89 20.84 -15.84
N LYS A 85 3.94 21.45 -17.03
CA LYS A 85 3.91 20.71 -18.31
C LYS A 85 4.80 21.40 -19.33
N ASP A 86 5.74 20.66 -19.92
CA ASP A 86 6.62 21.14 -20.99
C ASP A 86 7.36 22.46 -20.68
N GLY A 87 7.70 22.69 -19.40
CA GLY A 87 8.36 23.92 -18.94
C GLY A 87 7.42 25.08 -18.62
N GLU A 88 6.12 24.92 -18.85
CA GLU A 88 5.08 25.88 -18.49
C GLU A 88 4.38 25.49 -17.18
N SER A 89 3.73 26.46 -16.55
CA SER A 89 2.95 26.23 -15.32
C SER A 89 1.68 27.05 -15.32
N GLY A 90 0.62 26.50 -14.73
CA GLY A 90 -0.68 27.16 -14.63
C GLY A 90 -1.51 26.61 -13.48
N LEU A 91 -2.62 27.30 -13.18
CA LEU A 91 -3.57 26.90 -12.16
C LEU A 91 -4.75 26.14 -12.77
N ILE A 92 -5.26 25.17 -12.02
CA ILE A 92 -6.38 24.33 -12.41
C ILE A 92 -7.20 23.95 -11.18
N ALA A 93 -8.51 23.81 -11.32
CA ALA A 93 -9.38 23.38 -10.22
C ALA A 93 -9.78 21.92 -10.36
N LEU A 94 -9.64 21.17 -9.28
CA LEU A 94 -10.14 19.80 -9.12
C LEU A 94 -11.35 19.81 -8.18
N LEU A 95 -12.44 19.19 -8.63
CA LEU A 95 -13.71 19.08 -7.92
C LEU A 95 -13.94 17.64 -7.48
N LEU A 96 -14.22 17.43 -6.20
CA LEU A 96 -14.49 16.12 -5.59
C LEU A 96 -15.75 16.19 -4.74
N ARG A 97 -16.36 15.04 -4.41
CA ARG A 97 -17.33 15.00 -3.31
C ARG A 97 -16.60 15.23 -1.99
N GLY A 98 -17.30 15.77 -0.99
CA GLY A 98 -16.70 16.18 0.28
C GLY A 98 -15.83 15.12 0.96
N GLY A 99 -16.31 13.88 1.01
CA GLY A 99 -15.59 12.76 1.62
C GLY A 99 -14.52 12.10 0.74
N ASP A 100 -14.40 12.49 -0.53
CA ASP A 100 -13.41 11.91 -1.43
C ASP A 100 -12.05 12.63 -1.30
N GLU A 101 -10.97 11.88 -1.55
CA GLU A 101 -9.59 12.36 -1.60
C GLU A 101 -9.10 12.43 -3.05
N ALA A 102 -8.31 13.45 -3.36
CA ALA A 102 -7.72 13.64 -4.68
C ALA A 102 -6.69 12.56 -4.99
N ASN A 103 -6.61 12.15 -6.25
CA ASN A 103 -5.52 11.33 -6.74
C ASN A 103 -4.70 12.14 -7.75
N GLU A 104 -3.63 12.75 -7.26
CA GLU A 104 -2.71 13.59 -8.02
C GLU A 104 -2.05 12.83 -9.17
N ALA A 105 -1.73 11.55 -8.98
CA ALA A 105 -1.12 10.71 -10.02
C ALA A 105 -2.07 10.51 -11.22
N LYS A 106 -3.35 10.26 -10.96
CA LYS A 106 -4.39 10.23 -12.02
C LYS A 106 -4.54 11.59 -12.67
N PHE A 107 -4.52 12.66 -11.88
CA PHE A 107 -4.74 14.01 -12.40
C PHE A 107 -3.57 14.50 -13.27
N ALA A 108 -2.33 14.32 -12.85
CA ALA A 108 -1.13 14.61 -13.65
C ALA A 108 -1.13 13.82 -14.96
N ARG A 109 -1.48 12.52 -14.90
CA ARG A 109 -1.59 11.67 -16.09
C ARG A 109 -2.66 12.16 -17.07
N LEU A 110 -3.82 12.57 -16.57
CA LEU A 110 -4.89 13.14 -17.40
C LEU A 110 -4.42 14.40 -18.14
N LEU A 111 -3.68 15.26 -17.46
CA LEU A 111 -3.17 16.51 -18.04
C LEU A 111 -1.95 16.29 -18.96
N GLY A 112 -1.31 15.13 -18.88
CA GLY A 112 0.02 14.91 -19.45
C GLY A 112 1.05 15.87 -18.82
N ALA A 113 0.86 16.20 -17.55
CA ALA A 113 1.74 17.08 -16.79
C ALA A 113 2.87 16.25 -16.15
N ALA A 114 4.02 16.87 -15.97
CA ALA A 114 5.14 16.31 -15.22
C ALA A 114 4.81 16.20 -13.73
N SER A 115 4.09 17.19 -13.18
CA SER A 115 3.56 17.17 -11.81
C SER A 115 2.29 18.01 -11.68
N VAL A 116 1.52 17.70 -10.64
CA VAL A 116 0.43 18.54 -10.12
C VAL A 116 0.61 18.64 -8.60
N GLU A 117 0.54 19.85 -8.07
CA GLU A 117 0.77 20.15 -6.66
C GLU A 117 -0.31 21.11 -6.17
N LEU A 118 -0.72 21.02 -4.90
CA LEU A 118 -1.67 22.00 -4.36
C LEU A 118 -1.08 23.41 -4.47
N ALA A 119 -1.87 24.34 -4.98
CA ALA A 119 -1.48 25.74 -5.05
C ALA A 119 -1.34 26.30 -3.64
N GLY A 120 -0.38 27.20 -3.43
CA GLY A 120 -0.25 27.89 -2.15
C GLY A 120 -1.43 28.83 -1.90
N ASP A 121 -1.71 29.12 -0.63
CA ASP A 121 -2.87 29.93 -0.21
C ASP A 121 -3.02 31.24 -1.01
N ALA A 122 -1.91 31.98 -1.22
CA ALA A 122 -1.93 33.23 -1.98
C ALA A 122 -2.31 33.06 -3.46
N GLU A 123 -1.85 31.98 -4.11
CA GLU A 123 -2.19 31.67 -5.51
C GLU A 123 -3.66 31.21 -5.62
N ALA A 124 -4.12 30.40 -4.66
CA ALA A 124 -5.51 29.96 -4.56
C ALA A 124 -6.46 31.14 -4.32
N GLU A 125 -6.11 32.05 -3.40
CA GLU A 125 -6.88 33.27 -3.12
C GLU A 125 -6.91 34.20 -4.33
N ALA A 126 -5.77 34.40 -5.01
CA ALA A 126 -5.73 35.26 -6.20
C ALA A 126 -6.60 34.72 -7.36
N SER A 127 -6.77 33.40 -7.46
CA SER A 127 -7.56 32.77 -8.52
C SER A 127 -9.04 32.58 -8.16
N THR A 128 -9.36 32.40 -6.88
CA THR A 128 -10.72 32.13 -6.41
C THR A 128 -11.39 33.36 -5.80
N GLY A 129 -10.64 34.32 -5.27
CA GLY A 129 -11.18 35.44 -4.49
C GLY A 129 -11.42 35.11 -3.01
N ALA A 130 -11.13 33.88 -2.56
CA ALA A 130 -11.33 33.47 -1.18
C ALA A 130 -10.25 32.53 -0.64
N VAL A 131 -10.10 32.57 0.68
CA VAL A 131 -9.19 31.68 1.42
C VAL A 131 -9.62 30.21 1.26
N VAL A 132 -8.68 29.30 1.45
CA VAL A 132 -8.94 27.85 1.48
C VAL A 132 -10.09 27.55 2.46
N GLY A 133 -11.04 26.73 2.00
CA GLY A 133 -12.28 26.41 2.70
C GLY A 133 -13.53 27.13 2.17
N PHE A 134 -13.38 28.19 1.37
CA PHE A 134 -14.50 28.89 0.72
C PHE A 134 -14.37 28.97 -0.81
N ALA A 135 -13.37 28.31 -1.39
CA ALA A 135 -13.25 28.15 -2.83
C ALA A 135 -14.36 27.25 -3.39
N GLY A 136 -14.89 27.60 -4.55
CA GLY A 136 -15.91 26.81 -5.26
C GLY A 136 -15.82 26.96 -6.78
N PRO A 137 -16.52 26.11 -7.54
CA PRO A 137 -16.45 26.12 -9.00
C PRO A 137 -17.27 27.23 -9.66
N VAL A 138 -18.24 27.81 -8.94
CA VAL A 138 -19.18 28.79 -9.51
C VAL A 138 -18.46 30.10 -9.81
N GLY A 139 -18.43 30.48 -11.10
CA GLY A 139 -17.82 31.74 -11.56
C GLY A 139 -16.29 31.70 -11.70
N LEU A 140 -15.65 30.58 -11.37
CA LEU A 140 -14.19 30.41 -11.45
C LEU A 140 -13.72 30.46 -12.91
N LYS A 141 -12.56 31.08 -13.16
CA LYS A 141 -12.04 31.34 -14.53
C LYS A 141 -10.94 30.39 -14.99
N ILE A 142 -10.38 29.60 -14.08
CA ILE A 142 -9.41 28.57 -14.41
C ILE A 142 -10.11 27.30 -14.91
N PRO A 143 -9.43 26.40 -15.64
CA PRO A 143 -10.03 25.16 -16.10
C PRO A 143 -10.55 24.31 -14.93
N LEU A 144 -11.72 23.70 -15.11
CA LEU A 144 -12.40 22.90 -14.10
C LEU A 144 -12.38 21.41 -14.49
N TYR A 145 -11.87 20.57 -13.60
CA TYR A 145 -11.94 19.12 -13.70
C TYR A 145 -12.68 18.57 -12.50
N ALA A 146 -13.50 17.54 -12.70
CA ALA A 146 -14.29 16.95 -11.64
C ALA A 146 -14.17 15.43 -11.63
N ASP A 147 -14.06 14.84 -10.44
CA ASP A 147 -14.29 13.41 -10.30
C ASP A 147 -15.71 13.06 -10.74
N ARG A 148 -15.86 11.86 -11.30
CA ARG A 148 -17.15 11.35 -11.78
C ARG A 148 -18.26 11.45 -10.74
N GLY A 149 -17.95 11.24 -9.46
CA GLY A 149 -18.89 11.33 -8.35
C GLY A 149 -19.59 12.69 -8.23
N VAL A 150 -18.94 13.79 -8.65
CA VAL A 150 -19.51 15.15 -8.57
C VAL A 150 -20.75 15.29 -9.47
N SER A 151 -20.81 14.57 -10.59
CA SER A 151 -21.98 14.58 -11.49
C SER A 151 -23.25 14.00 -10.84
N PHE A 152 -23.12 13.28 -9.72
CA PHE A 152 -24.22 12.66 -8.99
C PHE A 152 -24.78 13.54 -7.87
N ILE A 153 -24.09 14.65 -7.55
CA ILE A 153 -24.53 15.55 -6.49
C ILE A 153 -25.73 16.36 -7.00
N LYS A 154 -26.87 16.15 -6.34
CA LYS A 154 -28.06 16.99 -6.47
C LYS A 154 -28.10 17.94 -5.29
N ASP A 155 -28.56 19.16 -5.52
CA ASP A 155 -28.71 20.14 -4.44
C ASP A 155 -27.39 20.29 -3.63
N GLY A 156 -26.30 20.55 -4.36
CA GLY A 156 -24.96 20.58 -3.82
C GLY A 156 -24.66 21.82 -2.97
N VAL A 157 -23.61 21.72 -2.18
CA VAL A 157 -23.05 22.83 -1.39
C VAL A 157 -21.58 23.00 -1.76
N THR A 158 -21.13 24.22 -1.98
CA THR A 158 -19.72 24.50 -2.30
C THR A 158 -19.34 25.90 -1.83
N GLY A 159 -18.05 26.20 -1.74
CA GLY A 159 -17.59 27.54 -1.38
C GLY A 159 -18.09 28.60 -2.36
N ALA A 160 -18.34 29.81 -1.87
CA ALA A 160 -18.88 30.89 -2.71
C ALA A 160 -17.83 31.77 -3.38
N ASN A 161 -16.54 31.41 -3.30
CA ASN A 161 -15.43 32.25 -3.77
C ASN A 161 -15.37 33.60 -3.03
N GLU A 162 -15.93 33.64 -1.82
CA GLU A 162 -15.98 34.78 -0.91
C GLU A 162 -15.75 34.28 0.53
N PRO A 163 -15.05 35.02 1.39
CA PRO A 163 -14.87 34.62 2.79
C PRO A 163 -16.20 34.34 3.49
N ASP A 164 -16.20 33.33 4.36
CA ASP A 164 -17.33 33.02 5.26
C ASP A 164 -18.66 32.76 4.53
N THR A 165 -18.62 32.34 3.27
CA THR A 165 -19.81 32.17 2.43
C THR A 165 -19.74 30.90 1.60
N HIS A 166 -20.87 30.19 1.52
CA HIS A 166 -21.06 29.03 0.66
C HIS A 166 -22.29 29.22 -0.23
N PHE A 167 -22.32 28.54 -1.37
CA PHE A 167 -23.53 28.35 -2.16
C PHE A 167 -24.26 27.07 -1.74
N ARG A 168 -25.59 27.11 -1.72
CA ARG A 168 -26.49 25.95 -1.66
C ARG A 168 -27.24 25.79 -2.97
N HIS A 169 -27.84 24.62 -3.14
CA HIS A 169 -28.62 24.25 -4.32
C HIS A 169 -27.80 24.21 -5.60
N VAL A 170 -26.47 24.04 -5.48
CA VAL A 170 -25.53 24.02 -6.60
C VAL A 170 -25.77 22.79 -7.47
N MET A 171 -25.79 22.97 -8.79
CA MET A 171 -25.90 21.90 -9.78
C MET A 171 -24.86 22.06 -10.89
N ALA A 172 -24.09 21.00 -11.12
CA ALA A 172 -23.23 20.92 -12.30
C ALA A 172 -24.06 20.95 -13.59
N GLY A 173 -23.55 21.59 -14.64
CA GLY A 173 -24.26 21.86 -15.88
C GLY A 173 -25.21 23.07 -15.83
N ARG A 174 -25.65 23.52 -14.65
CA ARG A 174 -26.39 24.78 -14.46
C ARG A 174 -25.49 25.91 -13.99
N ASP A 175 -24.71 25.67 -12.93
CA ASP A 175 -23.95 26.72 -12.24
C ASP A 175 -22.45 26.70 -12.57
N PHE A 176 -21.94 25.57 -13.07
CA PHE A 176 -20.57 25.38 -13.56
C PHE A 176 -20.50 24.16 -14.49
N GLU A 177 -19.50 24.08 -15.36
CA GLU A 177 -19.34 22.98 -16.33
C GLU A 177 -17.88 22.46 -16.33
N PRO A 178 -17.60 21.32 -15.68
CA PRO A 178 -16.26 20.75 -15.61
C PRO A 178 -16.02 19.64 -16.66
N ALA A 179 -14.75 19.34 -16.92
CA ALA A 179 -14.37 18.09 -17.58
C ALA A 179 -14.34 16.94 -16.56
N TYR A 180 -15.10 15.88 -16.79
CA TYR A 180 -15.19 14.75 -15.87
C TYR A 180 -14.15 13.66 -16.15
N ALA A 181 -13.52 13.13 -15.10
CA ALA A 181 -12.63 11.99 -15.16
C ALA A 181 -12.60 11.21 -13.83
N ASP A 182 -11.92 10.06 -13.80
CA ASP A 182 -11.60 9.35 -12.56
C ASP A 182 -10.42 10.05 -11.88
N LEU A 183 -10.68 10.80 -10.80
CA LEU A 183 -9.72 11.73 -10.21
C LEU A 183 -9.59 11.60 -8.68
N ARG A 184 -10.23 10.59 -8.09
CA ARG A 184 -10.13 10.30 -6.66
C ARG A 184 -9.36 9.02 -6.36
N VAL A 185 -8.94 8.89 -5.11
CA VAL A 185 -8.38 7.65 -4.55
C VAL A 185 -9.48 6.58 -4.49
N ALA A 186 -9.17 5.37 -4.95
CA ALA A 186 -10.08 4.23 -4.83
C ALA A 186 -10.11 3.71 -3.39
N GLY A 187 -11.29 3.37 -2.90
CA GLY A 187 -11.51 2.86 -1.54
C GLY A 187 -12.23 1.52 -1.52
N ALA A 188 -12.39 0.97 -0.31
CA ALA A 188 -13.21 -0.23 -0.11
C ALA A 188 -14.67 0.03 -0.51
N GLY A 189 -15.30 -0.94 -1.16
CA GLY A 189 -16.67 -0.86 -1.67
C GLY A 189 -16.80 -0.25 -3.07
N ASP A 190 -15.75 0.39 -3.60
CA ASP A 190 -15.77 0.92 -4.97
C ASP A 190 -15.92 -0.18 -6.02
N GLY A 191 -16.61 0.15 -7.12
CA GLY A 191 -16.89 -0.81 -8.19
C GLY A 191 -15.65 -1.16 -9.00
N CYS A 192 -15.45 -2.46 -9.26
CA CYS A 192 -14.35 -2.93 -10.10
C CYS A 192 -14.58 -2.55 -11.57
N PRO A 193 -13.56 -2.01 -12.27
CA PRO A 193 -13.68 -1.59 -13.67
C PRO A 193 -13.59 -2.77 -14.65
N ARG A 194 -13.54 -4.02 -14.17
CA ARG A 194 -13.38 -5.24 -14.99
C ARG A 194 -14.48 -6.28 -14.79
N CYS A 195 -15.22 -6.22 -13.68
CA CYS A 195 -16.31 -7.15 -13.34
C CYS A 195 -17.25 -6.51 -12.31
N ASP A 196 -18.38 -7.12 -12.01
CA ASP A 196 -19.42 -6.57 -11.12
C ASP A 196 -19.09 -6.64 -9.62
N GLY A 197 -17.89 -7.09 -9.28
CA GLY A 197 -17.39 -7.08 -7.91
C GLY A 197 -17.03 -5.68 -7.41
N SER A 198 -16.73 -5.61 -6.11
CA SER A 198 -16.27 -4.40 -5.43
C SER A 198 -14.84 -4.56 -4.91
N PHE A 199 -14.21 -3.45 -4.56
CA PHE A 199 -12.88 -3.44 -3.97
C PHE A 199 -12.90 -3.72 -2.46
N GLU A 200 -11.91 -4.47 -2.01
CA GLU A 200 -11.40 -4.44 -0.64
C GLU A 200 -10.09 -3.63 -0.63
N LEU A 201 -9.79 -2.98 0.50
CA LEU A 201 -8.58 -2.20 0.70
C LEU A 201 -7.65 -2.95 1.64
N ARG A 202 -6.39 -3.09 1.26
CA ARG A 202 -5.34 -3.69 2.09
C ARG A 202 -4.11 -2.79 2.11
N ARG A 203 -3.34 -2.87 3.19
CA ARG A 203 -2.01 -2.26 3.29
C ARG A 203 -0.95 -3.25 2.82
N GLY A 204 0.13 -2.74 2.25
CA GLY A 204 1.24 -3.56 1.79
C GLY A 204 2.57 -2.84 1.79
N ILE A 205 3.63 -3.62 1.89
CA ILE A 205 5.01 -3.18 1.76
C ILE A 205 5.45 -3.47 0.32
N GLU A 206 5.83 -2.44 -0.42
CA GLU A 206 6.40 -2.63 -1.77
C GLU A 206 7.80 -3.24 -1.68
N VAL A 207 7.91 -4.53 -2.01
CA VAL A 207 9.19 -5.27 -2.03
C VAL A 207 9.84 -5.32 -3.41
N GLY A 208 9.11 -4.94 -4.46
CA GLY A 208 9.68 -4.86 -5.79
C GLY A 208 8.77 -4.20 -6.82
N HIS A 209 9.37 -3.67 -7.87
CA HIS A 209 8.69 -2.92 -8.92
C HIS A 209 9.29 -3.23 -10.29
N ILE A 210 8.45 -3.25 -11.31
CA ILE A 210 8.86 -3.44 -12.70
C ILE A 210 8.34 -2.27 -13.54
N PHE A 211 9.20 -1.66 -14.34
CA PHE A 211 8.84 -0.53 -15.20
C PHE A 211 9.18 -0.80 -16.65
N LYS A 212 8.23 -0.48 -17.53
CA LYS A 212 8.51 -0.28 -18.97
C LYS A 212 8.92 1.18 -19.13
N LEU A 213 10.22 1.42 -19.30
CA LEU A 213 10.78 2.77 -19.42
C LEU A 213 10.64 3.32 -20.85
N GLY A 214 10.37 2.44 -21.82
CA GLY A 214 10.31 2.82 -23.23
C GLY A 214 11.66 3.34 -23.68
N THR A 215 11.68 4.48 -24.35
CA THR A 215 12.89 5.08 -24.92
C THR A 215 13.42 6.27 -24.12
N LYS A 216 12.83 6.58 -22.94
CA LYS A 216 13.15 7.77 -22.13
C LYS A 216 14.65 7.97 -21.89
N TYR A 217 15.37 6.91 -21.52
CA TYR A 217 16.81 6.97 -21.24
C TYR A 217 17.65 6.78 -22.49
N SER A 218 17.26 5.86 -23.37
CA SER A 218 17.98 5.61 -24.60
C SER A 218 18.03 6.83 -25.53
N GLU A 219 16.95 7.61 -25.61
CA GLU A 219 16.93 8.84 -26.40
C GLU A 219 17.82 9.92 -25.80
N SER A 220 17.72 10.14 -24.49
CA SER A 220 18.48 11.19 -23.80
C SER A 220 19.98 10.88 -23.70
N MET A 221 20.36 9.60 -23.66
CA MET A 221 21.76 9.15 -23.54
C MET A 221 22.38 8.69 -24.87
N GLY A 222 21.61 8.68 -25.97
CA GLY A 222 22.09 8.21 -27.28
C GLY A 222 22.37 6.70 -27.33
N ALA A 223 21.63 5.88 -26.58
CA ALA A 223 21.79 4.42 -26.62
C ALA A 223 20.94 3.82 -27.76
N THR A 224 21.59 3.58 -28.92
CA THR A 224 20.93 3.15 -30.16
C THR A 224 21.44 1.80 -30.65
N PHE A 225 20.67 1.16 -31.55
CA PHE A 225 21.06 -0.03 -32.30
C PHE A 225 20.58 0.09 -33.76
N LEU A 226 21.19 -0.67 -34.68
CA LEU A 226 20.68 -0.82 -36.04
C LEU A 226 19.64 -1.95 -36.06
N ASP A 227 18.45 -1.66 -36.57
CA ASP A 227 17.43 -2.69 -36.78
C ASP A 227 17.72 -3.58 -38.00
N GLU A 228 16.82 -4.52 -38.26
CA GLU A 228 16.92 -5.45 -39.40
C GLU A 228 16.97 -4.78 -40.79
N ASN A 229 16.58 -3.50 -40.89
CA ASN A 229 16.62 -2.71 -42.12
C ASN A 229 17.84 -1.76 -42.16
N GLY A 230 18.75 -1.86 -41.19
CA GLY A 230 19.91 -0.97 -41.05
C GLY A 230 19.54 0.44 -40.58
N LYS A 231 18.35 0.63 -39.99
CA LYS A 231 17.93 1.92 -39.45
C LYS A 231 18.31 2.03 -37.98
N GLU A 232 18.94 3.14 -37.62
CA GLU A 232 19.24 3.46 -36.22
C GLU A 232 17.96 3.72 -35.43
N LYS A 233 17.80 3.02 -34.31
CA LYS A 233 16.67 3.14 -33.37
C LYS A 233 17.16 3.18 -31.92
N PRO A 234 16.49 3.96 -31.05
CA PRO A 234 16.76 3.90 -29.62
C PRO A 234 16.36 2.55 -29.03
N MET A 235 17.13 2.06 -28.05
CA MET A 235 16.81 0.81 -27.35
C MET A 235 15.55 0.94 -26.49
N ILE A 236 14.61 0.01 -26.60
CA ILE A 236 13.48 -0.06 -25.67
C ILE A 236 13.96 -0.65 -24.34
N MET A 237 13.78 0.09 -23.25
CA MET A 237 14.27 -0.28 -21.93
C MET A 237 13.16 -0.70 -20.97
N CYS A 238 13.49 -1.67 -20.13
CA CYS A 238 12.72 -2.05 -18.93
C CYS A 238 13.68 -2.11 -17.74
N CYS A 239 13.18 -1.85 -16.55
CA CYS A 239 13.93 -2.09 -15.31
C CYS A 239 13.10 -2.88 -14.31
N TYR A 240 13.81 -3.60 -13.44
CA TYR A 240 13.25 -4.47 -12.42
C TYR A 240 14.04 -4.24 -11.14
N GLY A 241 13.33 -3.95 -10.05
CA GLY A 241 13.94 -3.71 -8.74
C GLY A 241 13.28 -4.59 -7.69
N ILE A 242 14.10 -5.20 -6.83
CA ILE A 242 13.65 -5.90 -5.62
C ILE A 242 14.46 -5.34 -4.46
N GLY A 243 13.78 -4.87 -3.42
CA GLY A 243 14.43 -4.32 -2.24
C GLY A 243 14.85 -5.43 -1.29
N ILE A 244 16.05 -6.01 -1.47
CA ILE A 244 16.50 -7.20 -0.70
C ILE A 244 16.36 -7.02 0.82
N GLY A 245 16.88 -5.94 1.39
CA GLY A 245 16.75 -5.68 2.84
C GLY A 245 15.30 -5.44 3.27
N ARG A 246 14.50 -4.81 2.41
CA ARG A 246 13.06 -4.59 2.67
C ARG A 246 12.28 -5.90 2.62
N THR A 247 12.63 -6.83 1.72
CA THR A 247 12.02 -8.16 1.65
C THR A 247 12.26 -8.95 2.93
N ALA A 248 13.47 -8.89 3.50
CA ALA A 248 13.75 -9.52 4.79
C ALA A 248 12.90 -8.93 5.92
N ALA A 249 12.80 -7.59 6.02
CA ALA A 249 11.94 -6.93 7.00
C ALA A 249 10.46 -7.28 6.80
N ALA A 250 9.98 -7.27 5.56
CA ALA A 250 8.60 -7.62 5.23
C ALA A 250 8.26 -9.08 5.55
N ALA A 251 9.24 -9.99 5.45
CA ALA A 251 9.08 -11.38 5.88
C ALA A 251 8.89 -11.46 7.41
N ILE A 252 9.62 -10.68 8.20
CA ILE A 252 9.43 -10.61 9.66
C ILE A 252 8.04 -10.04 9.98
N GLU A 253 7.62 -8.95 9.33
CA GLU A 253 6.31 -8.33 9.55
C GLU A 253 5.16 -9.32 9.35
N GLN A 254 5.24 -10.22 8.36
CA GLN A 254 4.23 -11.27 8.17
C GLN A 254 4.41 -12.48 9.09
N ASN A 255 5.61 -12.69 9.63
CA ASN A 255 5.97 -13.93 10.31
C ASN A 255 6.70 -13.64 11.62
N HIS A 256 5.94 -13.23 12.63
CA HIS A 256 6.42 -13.04 13.99
C HIS A 256 5.30 -13.35 15.00
N ASP A 257 5.70 -13.47 16.26
CA ASP A 257 4.81 -13.50 17.42
C ASP A 257 5.41 -12.66 18.57
N GLU A 258 4.79 -12.71 19.75
CA GLU A 258 5.30 -11.99 20.94
C GLU A 258 6.70 -12.45 21.39
N GLY A 259 7.11 -13.67 21.03
CA GLY A 259 8.42 -14.26 21.34
C GLY A 259 9.53 -13.87 20.35
N GLY A 260 9.17 -13.41 19.15
CA GLY A 260 10.11 -12.88 18.17
C GLY A 260 9.86 -13.32 16.74
N ILE A 261 10.94 -13.44 15.96
CA ILE A 261 10.87 -13.72 14.53
C ILE A 261 10.47 -15.17 14.30
N ILE A 262 9.76 -15.43 13.19
CA ILE A 262 9.50 -16.76 12.67
C ILE A 262 9.95 -16.79 11.21
N TRP A 263 11.19 -17.14 10.96
CA TRP A 263 11.71 -17.13 9.59
C TRP A 263 11.01 -18.17 8.71
N PRO A 264 10.61 -17.82 7.47
CA PRO A 264 10.48 -18.81 6.41
C PRO A 264 11.82 -19.51 6.22
N VAL A 265 11.82 -20.84 6.01
CA VAL A 265 13.05 -21.63 5.95
C VAL A 265 14.11 -21.05 5.01
N PRO A 266 13.78 -20.61 3.77
CA PRO A 266 14.79 -20.05 2.85
C PRO A 266 15.44 -18.74 3.29
N LEU A 267 14.90 -18.07 4.33
CA LEU A 267 15.40 -16.80 4.85
C LEU A 267 16.04 -16.93 6.24
N ALA A 268 15.95 -18.10 6.87
CA ALA A 268 16.48 -18.32 8.19
C ALA A 268 18.02 -18.18 8.20
N PRO A 269 18.62 -17.64 9.27
CA PRO A 269 20.08 -17.53 9.36
C PRO A 269 20.78 -18.87 9.58
N PHE A 270 20.04 -19.87 10.07
CA PHE A 270 20.45 -21.25 10.29
C PHE A 270 19.22 -22.14 10.09
N ASP A 271 19.44 -23.38 9.70
CA ASP A 271 18.38 -24.39 9.53
C ASP A 271 17.84 -24.85 10.89
N CYS A 272 18.73 -25.05 11.87
CA CYS A 272 18.36 -25.48 13.20
C CYS A 272 19.25 -24.92 14.32
N HIS A 273 18.72 -24.93 15.54
CA HIS A 273 19.34 -24.39 16.75
C HIS A 273 19.43 -25.46 17.84
N ILE A 274 20.64 -25.97 18.08
CA ILE A 274 20.91 -26.92 19.18
C ILE A 274 21.10 -26.13 20.48
N VAL A 275 20.28 -26.43 21.48
CA VAL A 275 20.35 -25.84 22.82
C VAL A 275 20.76 -26.91 23.84
N ALA A 276 22.02 -26.87 24.27
CA ALA A 276 22.50 -27.68 25.39
C ALA A 276 22.04 -27.05 26.72
N VAL A 277 21.11 -27.72 27.43
CA VAL A 277 20.49 -27.19 28.65
C VAL A 277 21.49 -27.04 29.79
N ASN A 278 22.34 -28.05 30.00
CA ASN A 278 23.38 -28.04 31.03
C ASN A 278 24.76 -28.34 30.44
N VAL A 279 25.50 -27.30 30.13
CA VAL A 279 26.84 -27.39 29.51
C VAL A 279 27.93 -27.93 30.45
N LYS A 280 27.61 -28.15 31.73
CA LYS A 280 28.51 -28.83 32.68
C LYS A 280 28.31 -30.34 32.70
N ASP A 281 27.23 -30.83 32.12
CA ASP A 281 26.93 -32.24 32.02
C ASP A 281 27.62 -32.84 30.78
N GLU A 282 28.58 -33.74 31.00
CA GLU A 282 29.40 -34.31 29.93
C GLU A 282 28.57 -35.14 28.94
N ALA A 283 27.54 -35.84 29.42
CA ALA A 283 26.66 -36.64 28.57
C ALA A 283 25.84 -35.74 27.62
N THR A 284 25.23 -34.68 28.16
CA THR A 284 24.51 -33.65 27.38
C THR A 284 25.40 -33.04 26.31
N MET A 285 26.61 -32.63 26.68
CA MET A 285 27.54 -32.00 25.73
C MET A 285 27.99 -32.96 24.64
N LYS A 286 28.31 -34.21 25.00
CA LYS A 286 28.72 -35.23 24.03
C LYS A 286 27.64 -35.51 22.99
N VAL A 287 26.37 -35.61 23.41
CA VAL A 287 25.25 -35.81 22.47
C VAL A 287 25.04 -34.56 21.61
N ALA A 288 25.08 -33.36 22.18
CA ALA A 288 24.90 -32.11 21.43
C ALA A 288 26.01 -31.89 20.39
N GLU A 289 27.27 -32.16 20.73
CA GLU A 289 28.42 -32.07 19.81
C GLU A 289 28.34 -33.11 18.69
N ALA A 290 27.92 -34.34 19.00
CA ALA A 290 27.72 -35.39 17.99
C ALA A 290 26.63 -35.00 16.98
N LEU A 291 25.47 -34.52 17.47
CA LEU A 291 24.39 -34.03 16.62
C LEU A 291 24.82 -32.83 15.78
N TYR A 292 25.58 -31.90 16.35
CA TYR A 292 26.13 -30.76 15.62
C TYR A 292 27.00 -31.23 14.45
N SER A 293 27.96 -32.14 14.69
CA SER A 293 28.79 -32.69 13.62
C SER A 293 27.99 -33.44 12.56
N GLU A 294 27.05 -34.28 12.96
CA GLU A 294 26.21 -35.06 12.03
C GLU A 294 25.37 -34.16 11.11
N LEU A 295 24.73 -33.13 11.66
CA LEU A 295 23.91 -32.19 10.89
C LEU A 295 24.79 -31.34 9.95
N GLN A 296 25.98 -30.93 10.40
CA GLN A 296 26.93 -30.22 9.53
C GLN A 296 27.45 -31.11 8.38
N GLU A 297 27.70 -32.40 8.63
CA GLU A 297 28.09 -33.36 7.59
C GLU A 297 27.00 -33.55 6.52
N LYS A 298 25.73 -33.33 6.90
CA LYS A 298 24.57 -33.29 6.00
C LYS A 298 24.42 -31.95 5.25
N GLY A 299 25.26 -30.97 5.53
CA GLY A 299 25.27 -29.67 4.87
C GLY A 299 24.23 -28.69 5.42
N LEU A 300 23.74 -28.91 6.64
CA LEU A 300 22.83 -28.00 7.31
C LEU A 300 23.62 -26.92 8.08
N ASP A 301 23.10 -25.69 8.07
CA ASP A 301 23.60 -24.59 8.87
C ASP A 301 23.03 -24.71 10.28
N VAL A 302 23.89 -25.00 11.26
CA VAL A 302 23.49 -25.27 12.65
C VAL A 302 24.03 -24.20 13.58
N LEU A 303 23.15 -23.57 14.36
CA LEU A 303 23.56 -22.76 15.51
C LEU A 303 23.64 -23.63 16.75
N PHE A 304 24.81 -23.70 17.38
CA PHE A 304 25.00 -24.42 18.64
C PHE A 304 25.12 -23.46 19.82
N ASP A 305 24.15 -23.49 20.74
CA ASP A 305 24.16 -22.71 21.98
C ASP A 305 24.81 -23.50 23.13
N ASP A 306 26.12 -23.39 23.20
CA ASP A 306 27.00 -23.93 24.25
C ASP A 306 27.28 -22.91 25.37
N ARG A 307 26.55 -21.78 25.39
CA ARG A 307 26.81 -20.69 26.34
C ARG A 307 26.56 -21.14 27.79
N LYS A 308 27.36 -20.63 28.72
CA LYS A 308 27.25 -20.89 30.17
C LYS A 308 26.20 -20.01 30.86
N VAL A 309 24.98 -19.98 30.31
CA VAL A 309 23.82 -19.24 30.83
C VAL A 309 22.68 -20.18 31.20
N ARG A 310 21.67 -19.69 31.95
CA ARG A 310 20.51 -20.53 32.31
C ARG A 310 19.68 -20.85 31.07
N ALA A 311 19.09 -22.04 31.03
CA ALA A 311 18.27 -22.51 29.90
C ALA A 311 17.15 -21.54 29.51
N GLY A 312 16.49 -20.91 30.48
CA GLY A 312 15.46 -19.91 30.20
C GLY A 312 15.94 -18.70 29.38
N PHE A 313 17.21 -18.30 29.48
CA PHE A 313 17.78 -17.27 28.60
C PHE A 313 18.04 -17.82 27.20
N LYS A 314 18.56 -19.05 27.10
CA LYS A 314 18.78 -19.72 25.80
C LYS A 314 17.48 -19.86 25.01
N PHE A 315 16.40 -20.29 25.66
CA PHE A 315 15.10 -20.43 25.01
C PHE A 315 14.54 -19.09 24.54
N LYS A 316 14.63 -18.04 25.36
CA LYS A 316 14.21 -16.68 24.95
C LYS A 316 15.02 -16.16 23.77
N ASP A 317 16.33 -16.35 23.78
CA ASP A 317 17.19 -15.95 22.65
C ASP A 317 16.85 -16.77 21.41
N ALA A 318 16.63 -18.07 21.55
CA ALA A 318 16.24 -18.94 20.43
C ALA A 318 14.89 -18.53 19.81
N ASP A 319 13.90 -18.23 20.64
CA ASP A 319 12.58 -17.75 20.19
C ASP A 319 12.69 -16.39 19.49
N LEU A 320 13.56 -15.51 20.00
CA LEU A 320 13.80 -14.18 19.44
C LEU A 320 14.52 -14.23 18.08
N ILE A 321 15.56 -15.06 17.96
CA ILE A 321 16.34 -15.23 16.72
C ILE A 321 15.45 -15.88 15.63
N GLY A 322 14.55 -16.78 16.02
CA GLY A 322 13.49 -17.28 15.14
C GLY A 322 13.91 -18.39 14.18
N ILE A 323 14.97 -19.13 14.50
CA ILE A 323 15.43 -20.28 13.69
C ILE A 323 14.30 -21.33 13.60
N PRO A 324 14.01 -21.88 12.40
CA PRO A 324 12.83 -22.71 12.16
C PRO A 324 12.68 -23.91 13.09
N VAL A 325 13.78 -24.56 13.45
CA VAL A 325 13.76 -25.75 14.31
C VAL A 325 14.74 -25.63 15.47
N ARG A 326 14.27 -25.88 16.69
CA ARG A 326 15.09 -25.95 17.90
C ARG A 326 15.22 -27.40 18.37
N ILE A 327 16.45 -27.82 18.65
CA ILE A 327 16.79 -29.13 19.20
C ILE A 327 17.27 -28.91 20.64
N THR A 328 16.51 -29.37 21.62
CA THR A 328 16.83 -29.21 23.04
C THR A 328 17.45 -30.49 23.58
N VAL A 329 18.70 -30.40 24.05
CA VAL A 329 19.45 -31.52 24.61
C VAL A 329 19.52 -31.34 26.12
N SER A 330 18.88 -32.24 26.86
CA SER A 330 18.82 -32.21 28.32
C SER A 330 19.28 -33.54 28.92
N ALA A 331 19.76 -33.52 30.16
CA ALA A 331 20.17 -34.74 30.85
C ALA A 331 19.04 -35.78 30.96
N ASN A 332 17.78 -35.33 31.09
CA ASN A 332 16.62 -36.22 31.18
C ASN A 332 16.36 -36.94 29.86
N THR A 333 16.32 -36.20 28.75
CA THR A 333 16.05 -36.77 27.43
C THR A 333 17.21 -37.65 26.96
N VAL A 334 18.46 -37.26 27.25
CA VAL A 334 19.66 -38.05 26.93
C VAL A 334 19.67 -39.38 27.69
N ALA A 335 19.20 -39.42 28.94
CA ALA A 335 19.07 -40.68 29.68
C ALA A 335 18.07 -41.67 29.03
N GLU A 336 17.16 -41.15 28.20
CA GLU A 336 16.16 -41.90 27.43
C GLU A 336 16.55 -42.08 25.95
N ASP A 337 17.80 -41.77 25.58
CA ASP A 337 18.31 -41.85 24.20
C ASP A 337 17.51 -40.97 23.21
N SER A 338 17.08 -39.79 23.68
CA SER A 338 16.21 -38.87 22.95
C SER A 338 16.56 -37.39 23.15
N VAL A 339 15.98 -36.54 22.31
CA VAL A 339 16.01 -35.08 22.40
C VAL A 339 14.64 -34.50 22.08
N GLU A 340 14.40 -33.26 22.48
CA GLU A 340 13.18 -32.53 22.12
C GLU A 340 13.40 -31.69 20.86
N ILE A 341 12.57 -31.89 19.84
CA ILE A 341 12.54 -31.06 18.63
C ILE A 341 11.29 -30.19 18.66
N LYS A 342 11.47 -28.88 18.47
CA LYS A 342 10.38 -27.91 18.42
C LYS A 342 10.52 -27.03 17.18
N GLU A 343 9.55 -27.08 16.28
CA GLU A 343 9.40 -26.07 15.23
C GLU A 343 9.03 -24.72 15.86
N ARG A 344 9.55 -23.61 15.33
CA ARG A 344 9.36 -22.27 15.91
C ARG A 344 7.89 -21.88 16.02
N ARG A 345 7.02 -22.41 15.14
CA ARG A 345 5.56 -22.20 15.16
C ARG A 345 4.80 -23.17 16.03
N ALA A 346 5.39 -24.29 16.43
CA ALA A 346 4.71 -25.30 17.23
C ALA A 346 4.53 -24.80 18.66
N GLU A 347 3.40 -25.16 19.29
CA GLU A 347 3.18 -24.88 20.70
C GLU A 347 4.07 -25.76 21.58
N GLU A 348 4.07 -27.07 21.30
CA GLU A 348 4.75 -28.10 22.08
C GLU A 348 5.92 -28.74 21.33
N PRO A 349 6.99 -29.16 22.03
CA PRO A 349 8.04 -29.97 21.45
C PRO A 349 7.58 -31.42 21.22
N THR A 350 8.31 -32.13 20.36
CA THR A 350 8.17 -33.57 20.13
C THR A 350 9.44 -34.28 20.59
N LEU A 351 9.29 -35.46 21.21
CA LEU A 351 10.42 -36.27 21.65
C LEU A 351 10.87 -37.17 20.48
N VAL A 352 12.14 -37.08 20.10
CA VAL A 352 12.73 -37.79 18.96
C VAL A 352 13.96 -38.55 19.42
N ARG A 353 14.13 -39.80 18.99
CA ARG A 353 15.32 -40.61 19.29
C ARG A 353 16.54 -39.95 18.66
N VAL A 354 17.68 -39.98 19.35
CA VAL A 354 18.91 -39.30 18.89
C VAL A 354 19.29 -39.74 17.45
N GLU A 355 19.15 -41.02 17.15
CA GLU A 355 19.45 -41.60 15.83
C GLU A 355 18.53 -41.13 14.69
N ASP A 356 17.34 -40.62 15.01
CA ASP A 356 16.35 -40.16 14.02
C ASP A 356 16.40 -38.65 13.78
N VAL A 357 17.09 -37.89 14.65
CA VAL A 357 17.11 -36.41 14.65
C VAL A 357 17.54 -35.87 13.29
N ALA A 358 18.66 -36.36 12.74
CA ALA A 358 19.22 -35.81 11.52
C ALA A 358 18.28 -35.98 10.32
N THR A 359 17.55 -37.09 10.26
CA THR A 359 16.55 -37.34 9.21
C THR A 359 15.34 -36.42 9.38
N GLU A 360 14.89 -36.22 10.63
CA GLU A 360 13.74 -35.36 10.91
C GLU A 360 14.03 -33.89 10.62
N ILE A 361 15.22 -33.38 10.94
CA ILE A 361 15.61 -32.00 10.60
C ILE A 361 15.69 -31.81 9.08
N GLU A 362 16.29 -32.75 8.34
CA GLU A 362 16.31 -32.70 6.88
C GLU A 362 14.90 -32.65 6.28
N ARG A 363 13.96 -33.40 6.85
CA ARG A 363 12.55 -33.38 6.42
C ARG A 363 11.93 -32.00 6.65
N LEU A 364 12.04 -31.47 7.87
CA LEU A 364 11.44 -30.19 8.25
C LEU A 364 12.00 -29.01 7.45
N VAL A 365 13.31 -29.02 7.15
CA VAL A 365 13.99 -27.96 6.39
C VAL A 365 13.71 -28.06 4.88
N ARG A 366 13.44 -29.25 4.34
CA ARG A 366 13.12 -29.42 2.91
C ARG A 366 11.65 -29.20 2.57
N GLU A 367 10.76 -29.50 3.52
CA GLU A 367 9.31 -29.39 3.33
C GLU A 367 8.77 -27.99 3.70
N GLY A 368 9.47 -27.25 4.57
CA GLY A 368 9.17 -25.87 4.95
C GLY A 368 9.84 -24.84 4.05
#